data_AF-A0A7V9NTS0-F1
#
_entry.id   AF-A0A7V9NTS0-F1
#
_cell.length_a   1.000
_cell.length_b   1.000
_cell.length_c   1.000
_cell.angle_alpha   90.00
_cell.angle_beta   90.00
_cell.angle_gamma   90.00
#
_symmetry.space_group_name_H-M   'P 1'
#
loop_
_entity.id
_entity.type
_entity.pdbx_description
1 polymer ?
#
loop_
_entity_poly.entity_id
_entity_poly.type
_entity_poly.pdbx_seq_one_letter_code
_entity_poly.pdbx_strand_id
1 'polypeptide(L)'
;MDLEPFVEAGLYDPASPNAAERLELIEHWLNRGFSVDAITALAQVSTPTSMAEALSNPWSHDLTLRDVAKKTGCDPALVMRVRRALGFAAVDIDEGNIPPTFVEAVEVFMLGAALYGEDRVVALGRVVGSSITSIVEASRAMFASAQNEAGATELEVSLANEVAIQAWEALIGLVGNVMRERTTRDEQFIADLLHDDVRVAVAFVDLVDSVSWAAHHTGQDQVAALTRFEAAAAEIAVAHGGRIVKFIGDEAMLVADRADAACRIAFDLCAFVAADPVLPAARGAVAFGPVHARDGDYFGEVVNLAARATKIASANTVVVSAAVVAALNPSTWTTSDLGAVAIRGIDTPVVLAELGCGRR
;
A
#
# COMPACT_ATOMS: atom_id res chain seq x y z
N MET A 1 8.27 -18.76 -43.76
CA MET A 1 9.23 -18.18 -42.80
C MET A 1 10.53 -18.93 -42.96
N ASP A 2 11.66 -18.23 -43.01
CA ASP A 2 12.96 -18.90 -42.94
C ASP A 2 13.29 -19.20 -41.47
N LEU A 3 13.46 -20.49 -41.15
CA LEU A 3 13.70 -20.96 -39.78
C LEU A 3 15.16 -21.31 -39.52
N GLU A 4 16.00 -21.34 -40.56
CA GLU A 4 17.42 -21.67 -40.46
C GLU A 4 18.14 -20.79 -39.42
N PRO A 5 17.91 -19.46 -39.35
CA PRO A 5 18.52 -18.63 -38.32
C PRO A 5 18.14 -18.99 -36.88
N PHE A 6 16.91 -19.46 -36.65
CA PHE A 6 16.45 -19.87 -35.31
C PHE A 6 17.02 -21.22 -34.90
N VAL A 7 17.26 -22.11 -35.87
CA VAL A 7 17.97 -23.38 -35.65
C VAL A 7 19.44 -23.13 -35.31
N GLU A 8 20.11 -22.26 -36.08
CA GLU A 8 21.50 -21.86 -35.84
C GLU A 8 21.68 -21.17 -34.48
N ALA A 9 20.72 -20.35 -34.07
CA ALA A 9 20.69 -19.71 -32.76
C ALA A 9 20.31 -20.66 -31.60
N GLY A 10 19.95 -21.91 -31.89
CA GLY A 10 19.52 -22.90 -30.88
C GLY A 10 18.16 -22.61 -30.26
N LEU A 11 17.33 -21.77 -30.89
CA LEU A 11 16.00 -21.37 -30.41
C LEU A 11 14.88 -22.27 -30.92
N TYR A 12 15.14 -23.03 -31.98
CA TYR A 12 14.21 -23.95 -32.60
C TYR A 12 14.91 -25.27 -32.95
N ASP A 13 14.35 -26.40 -32.53
CA ASP A 13 14.77 -27.73 -32.96
C ASP A 13 13.58 -28.45 -33.60
N PRO A 14 13.57 -28.68 -34.93
CA PRO A 14 12.47 -29.35 -35.61
C PRO A 14 12.29 -30.82 -35.19
N ALA A 15 13.30 -31.44 -34.55
CA ALA A 15 13.19 -32.81 -34.02
C ALA A 15 12.63 -32.84 -32.59
N SER A 16 12.47 -31.71 -31.93
CA SER A 16 11.98 -31.65 -30.57
C SER A 16 10.49 -32.00 -30.47
N PRO A 17 10.04 -32.74 -29.44
CA PRO A 17 8.62 -33.02 -29.22
C PRO A 17 7.73 -31.78 -29.10
N ASN A 18 8.29 -30.63 -28.68
CA ASN A 18 7.57 -29.35 -28.57
C ASN A 18 7.78 -28.41 -29.78
N ALA A 19 8.32 -28.91 -30.91
CA ALA A 19 8.66 -28.07 -32.06
C ALA A 19 7.44 -27.29 -32.62
N ALA A 20 6.24 -27.88 -32.61
CA ALA A 20 5.03 -27.20 -33.07
C ALA A 20 4.71 -25.97 -32.20
N GLU A 21 4.68 -26.12 -30.88
CA GLU A 21 4.41 -25.02 -29.94
C GLU A 21 5.51 -23.95 -29.99
N ARG A 22 6.78 -24.36 -30.11
CA ARG A 22 7.89 -23.41 -30.22
C ARG A 22 7.80 -22.58 -31.51
N LEU A 23 7.37 -23.20 -32.60
CA LEU A 23 7.16 -22.49 -33.87
C LEU A 23 6.05 -21.46 -33.73
N GLU A 24 4.92 -21.80 -33.11
CA GLU A 24 3.81 -20.86 -32.87
C GLU A 24 4.27 -19.62 -32.06
N LEU A 25 5.12 -19.81 -31.04
CA LEU A 25 5.71 -18.70 -30.28
C LEU A 25 6.62 -17.81 -31.16
N ILE A 26 7.49 -18.41 -31.97
CA ILE A 26 8.38 -17.66 -32.88
C ILE A 26 7.57 -16.88 -33.92
N GLU A 27 6.53 -17.50 -34.48
CA GLU A 27 5.62 -16.86 -35.43
C GLU A 27 4.90 -15.67 -34.80
N HIS A 28 4.42 -15.82 -33.56
CA HIS A 28 3.83 -14.74 -32.78
C HIS A 28 4.80 -13.56 -32.62
N TRP A 29 6.06 -13.80 -32.25
CA TRP A 29 7.05 -12.73 -32.11
C TRP A 29 7.39 -12.01 -33.41
N LEU A 30 7.54 -12.75 -34.50
CA LEU A 30 7.76 -12.14 -35.81
C LEU A 30 6.56 -11.30 -36.25
N ASN A 31 5.34 -11.77 -35.98
CA ASN A 31 4.11 -11.01 -36.24
C ASN A 31 4.00 -9.74 -35.38
N ARG A 32 4.55 -9.74 -34.16
CA ARG A 32 4.69 -8.55 -33.31
C ARG A 32 5.79 -7.59 -33.77
N GLY A 33 6.57 -7.94 -34.80
CA GLY A 33 7.56 -7.08 -35.44
C GLY A 33 8.98 -7.21 -34.90
N PHE A 34 9.27 -8.22 -34.09
CA PHE A 34 10.64 -8.50 -33.67
C PHE A 34 11.47 -9.03 -34.84
N SER A 35 12.77 -8.67 -34.88
CA SER A 35 13.73 -9.29 -35.79
C SER A 35 14.28 -10.59 -35.18
N VAL A 36 14.83 -11.46 -36.03
CA VAL A 36 15.56 -12.66 -35.59
C VAL A 36 16.68 -12.31 -34.61
N ASP A 37 17.46 -11.25 -34.91
CA ASP A 37 18.54 -10.78 -34.04
C ASP A 37 18.02 -10.32 -32.67
N ALA A 38 16.86 -9.64 -32.64
CA ALA A 38 16.24 -9.20 -31.39
C ALA A 38 15.77 -10.39 -30.55
N ILE A 39 15.09 -11.37 -31.16
CA ILE A 39 14.64 -12.60 -30.48
C ILE A 39 15.86 -13.37 -29.94
N THR A 40 16.93 -13.47 -30.74
CA THR A 40 18.17 -14.17 -30.36
C THR A 40 18.88 -13.49 -29.19
N ALA A 41 19.01 -12.17 -29.23
CA ALA A 41 19.62 -11.42 -28.13
C ALA A 41 18.82 -11.55 -26.83
N LEU A 42 17.49 -11.51 -26.92
CA LEU A 42 16.62 -11.62 -25.74
C LEU A 42 16.62 -13.02 -25.11
N ALA A 43 16.72 -14.07 -25.93
CA ALA A 43 16.80 -15.43 -25.44
C ALA A 43 18.05 -15.72 -24.59
N GLN A 44 19.09 -14.88 -24.70
CA GLN A 44 20.31 -15.01 -23.90
C GLN A 44 20.14 -14.49 -22.47
N VAL A 45 19.18 -13.60 -22.23
CA VAL A 45 18.99 -12.89 -20.96
C VAL A 45 17.63 -13.13 -20.32
N SER A 46 16.69 -13.75 -21.04
CA SER A 46 15.34 -14.05 -20.58
C SER A 46 14.81 -15.34 -21.20
N THR A 47 13.70 -15.86 -20.68
CA THR A 47 13.02 -17.00 -21.29
C THR A 47 12.27 -16.55 -22.56
N PRO A 48 12.09 -17.43 -23.56
CA PRO A 48 11.32 -17.13 -24.76
C PRO A 48 9.89 -16.65 -24.49
N THR A 49 9.29 -17.09 -23.38
CA THR A 49 7.96 -16.71 -22.92
C THR A 49 7.91 -15.34 -22.25
N SER A 50 9.04 -14.81 -21.77
CA SER A 50 9.16 -13.50 -21.12
C SER A 50 9.70 -12.41 -22.06
N MET A 51 9.81 -12.69 -23.36
CA MET A 51 10.32 -11.74 -24.36
C MET A 51 9.45 -10.49 -24.54
N ALA A 52 8.16 -10.55 -24.22
CA ALA A 52 7.29 -9.37 -24.20
C ALA A 52 7.78 -8.30 -23.21
N GLU A 53 8.40 -8.69 -22.08
CA GLU A 53 8.94 -7.78 -21.07
C GLU A 53 10.05 -6.89 -21.64
N ALA A 54 10.74 -7.39 -22.67
CA ALA A 54 11.78 -6.66 -23.37
C ALA A 54 11.26 -5.61 -24.35
N LEU A 55 9.96 -5.60 -24.72
CA LEU A 55 9.36 -4.51 -25.49
C LEU A 55 9.14 -3.27 -24.63
N SER A 56 8.82 -3.46 -23.35
CA SER A 56 8.60 -2.35 -22.42
C SER A 56 9.90 -1.70 -21.95
N ASN A 57 11.04 -2.39 -22.13
CA ASN A 57 12.45 -1.99 -21.95
C ASN A 57 12.77 -0.74 -21.07
N PRO A 58 12.44 -0.70 -19.76
CA PRO A 58 13.08 0.23 -18.83
C PRO A 58 14.17 -0.46 -18.00
N TRP A 59 14.44 -1.76 -18.23
CA TRP A 59 15.21 -2.63 -17.34
C TRP A 59 16.63 -2.93 -17.82
N SER A 60 17.18 -2.18 -18.78
CA SER A 60 18.64 -2.16 -18.91
C SER A 60 19.20 -1.61 -17.59
N HIS A 61 19.95 -2.42 -16.86
CA HIS A 61 20.56 -1.98 -15.61
C HIS A 61 22.07 -1.76 -15.83
N ASP A 62 22.40 -1.05 -16.90
CA ASP A 62 23.77 -0.97 -17.40
C ASP A 62 24.55 0.20 -16.79
N LEU A 63 23.88 1.07 -16.04
CA LEU A 63 24.55 2.20 -15.39
C LEU A 63 25.14 1.80 -14.05
N THR A 64 26.25 2.44 -13.73
CA THR A 64 26.80 2.50 -12.37
C THR A 64 26.28 3.76 -11.65
N LEU A 65 26.44 3.85 -10.32
CA LEU A 65 26.14 5.10 -9.61
C LEU A 65 27.02 6.25 -10.09
N ARG A 66 28.25 5.96 -10.50
CA ARG A 66 29.15 6.95 -11.09
C ARG A 66 28.61 7.50 -12.40
N ASP A 67 28.01 6.66 -13.24
CA ASP A 67 27.44 7.11 -14.51
C ASP A 67 26.21 7.98 -14.29
N VAL A 68 25.36 7.64 -13.31
CA VAL A 68 24.23 8.49 -12.92
C VAL A 68 24.74 9.84 -12.40
N ALA A 69 25.72 9.86 -11.49
CA ALA A 69 26.31 11.08 -10.95
C ALA A 69 26.88 11.99 -12.04
N LYS A 70 27.58 11.42 -13.03
CA LYS A 70 28.08 12.17 -14.20
C LYS A 70 26.94 12.76 -15.03
N LYS A 71 25.86 12.01 -15.27
CA LYS A 71 24.72 12.45 -16.07
C LYS A 71 23.94 13.57 -15.41
N THR A 72 23.76 13.52 -14.09
CA THR A 72 23.02 14.52 -13.31
C THR A 72 23.89 15.68 -12.81
N GLY A 73 25.22 15.56 -12.89
CA GLY A 73 26.16 16.57 -12.42
C GLY A 73 26.27 16.67 -10.89
N CYS A 74 25.87 15.62 -10.15
CA CYS A 74 25.91 15.60 -8.69
C CYS A 74 26.97 14.65 -8.12
N ASP A 75 27.18 14.69 -6.81
CA ASP A 75 28.11 13.79 -6.12
C ASP A 75 27.52 12.36 -6.06
N PRO A 76 28.31 11.29 -6.34
CA PRO A 76 27.85 9.90 -6.15
C PRO A 76 27.26 9.60 -4.77
N ALA A 77 27.71 10.29 -3.72
CA ALA A 77 27.14 10.19 -2.38
C ALA A 77 25.69 10.70 -2.32
N LEU A 78 25.33 11.70 -3.13
CA LEU A 78 23.95 12.16 -3.27
C LEU A 78 23.11 11.09 -3.98
N VAL A 79 23.61 10.54 -5.09
CA VAL A 79 22.94 9.46 -5.83
C VAL A 79 22.64 8.26 -4.91
N MET A 80 23.63 7.85 -4.11
CA MET A 80 23.47 6.79 -3.10
C MET A 80 22.43 7.16 -2.03
N ARG A 81 22.41 8.43 -1.59
CA ARG A 81 21.44 8.91 -0.60
C ARG A 81 20.01 8.85 -1.15
N VAL A 82 19.78 9.28 -2.38
CA VAL A 82 18.47 9.16 -3.06
C VAL A 82 18.06 7.69 -3.19
N ARG A 83 18.99 6.82 -3.60
CA ARG A 83 18.76 5.37 -3.73
C ARG A 83 18.27 4.75 -2.42
N ARG A 84 18.97 5.07 -1.32
CA ARG A 84 18.58 4.61 0.03
C ARG A 84 17.27 5.21 0.50
N ALA A 85 17.02 6.49 0.20
CA ALA A 85 15.76 7.13 0.54
C ALA A 85 14.58 6.39 -0.11
N LEU A 86 14.73 5.97 -1.37
CA LEU A 86 13.71 5.20 -2.09
C LEU A 86 13.64 3.71 -1.69
N GLY A 87 14.44 3.26 -0.71
CA GLY A 87 14.41 1.89 -0.19
C GLY A 87 15.26 0.88 -0.94
N PHE A 88 16.05 1.30 -1.94
CA PHE A 88 16.93 0.39 -2.67
C PHE A 88 18.23 0.13 -1.91
N ALA A 89 18.79 -1.07 -2.10
CA ALA A 89 20.05 -1.47 -1.49
C ALA A 89 21.22 -0.58 -1.90
N ALA A 90 22.16 -0.38 -0.97
CA ALA A 90 23.44 0.22 -1.29
C ALA A 90 24.26 -0.75 -2.14
N VAL A 91 24.88 -0.22 -3.19
CA VAL A 91 25.75 -0.95 -4.13
C VAL A 91 27.11 -0.27 -4.21
N ASP A 92 28.12 -0.96 -4.74
CA ASP A 92 29.38 -0.29 -5.06
C ASP A 92 29.13 0.80 -6.14
N ILE A 93 29.88 1.90 -6.09
CA ILE A 93 29.70 3.01 -7.03
C ILE A 93 30.06 2.65 -8.46
N ASP A 94 30.89 1.62 -8.64
CA ASP A 94 31.36 1.11 -9.93
C ASP A 94 30.68 -0.22 -10.32
N GLU A 95 29.83 -0.77 -9.44
CA GLU A 95 28.98 -1.91 -9.78
C GLU A 95 27.83 -1.42 -10.67
N GLY A 96 27.58 -2.15 -11.76
CA GLY A 96 26.41 -1.96 -12.59
C GLY A 96 25.13 -2.28 -11.82
N ASN A 97 24.03 -2.43 -12.53
CA ASN A 97 22.71 -2.72 -11.98
C ASN A 97 21.88 -1.47 -11.58
N ILE A 98 22.12 -0.32 -12.21
CA ILE A 98 21.28 0.88 -12.07
C ILE A 98 20.52 1.16 -13.37
N PRO A 99 19.19 1.34 -13.33
CA PRO A 99 18.42 1.61 -14.54
C PRO A 99 18.56 3.08 -14.99
N PRO A 100 18.48 3.39 -16.30
CA PRO A 100 18.48 4.75 -16.81
C PRO A 100 17.42 5.66 -16.20
N THR A 101 16.25 5.12 -15.86
CA THR A 101 15.15 5.85 -15.19
C THR A 101 15.57 6.40 -13.82
N PHE A 102 16.63 5.86 -13.20
CA PHE A 102 17.16 6.38 -11.95
C PHE A 102 17.82 7.76 -12.08
N VAL A 103 18.24 8.15 -13.30
CA VAL A 103 18.72 9.51 -13.58
C VAL A 103 17.60 10.53 -13.32
N GLU A 104 16.40 10.27 -13.85
CA GLU A 104 15.22 11.12 -13.67
C GLU A 104 14.83 11.21 -12.18
N ALA A 105 14.90 10.09 -11.45
CA ALA A 105 14.62 10.08 -10.01
C ALA A 105 15.56 11.02 -9.22
N VAL A 106 16.84 11.06 -9.59
CA VAL A 106 17.82 11.97 -8.97
C VAL A 106 17.56 13.43 -9.39
N GLU A 107 17.20 13.69 -10.64
CA GLU A 107 16.84 15.05 -11.10
C GLU A 107 15.62 15.61 -10.37
N VAL A 108 14.55 14.81 -10.22
CA VAL A 108 13.36 15.18 -9.44
C VAL A 108 13.74 15.45 -7.98
N PHE A 109 14.59 14.61 -7.39
CA PHE A 109 15.08 14.83 -6.03
C PHE A 109 15.83 16.16 -5.91
N MET A 110 16.74 16.48 -6.83
CA MET A 110 17.52 17.72 -6.81
C MET A 110 16.61 18.95 -6.92
N LEU A 111 15.63 18.92 -7.83
CA LEU A 111 14.65 20.00 -7.97
C LEU A 111 13.86 20.20 -6.66
N GLY A 112 13.35 19.11 -6.09
CA GLY A 112 12.64 19.17 -4.81
C GLY A 112 13.52 19.70 -3.68
N ALA A 113 14.77 19.23 -3.58
CA ALA A 113 15.70 19.64 -2.53
C ALA A 113 16.03 21.13 -2.63
N ALA A 114 16.15 21.68 -3.85
CA ALA A 114 16.33 23.11 -4.08
C ALA A 114 15.10 23.94 -3.65
N LEU A 115 13.89 23.41 -3.81
CA LEU A 115 12.64 24.11 -3.48
C LEU A 115 12.24 24.00 -2.01
N TYR A 116 12.45 22.84 -1.39
CA TYR A 116 11.87 22.49 -0.09
C TYR A 116 12.90 22.09 0.96
N GLY A 117 14.18 22.00 0.60
CA GLY A 117 15.26 21.53 1.46
C GLY A 117 15.44 20.02 1.40
N GLU A 118 16.70 19.59 1.50
CA GLU A 118 17.11 18.19 1.31
C GLU A 118 16.42 17.22 2.27
N ASP A 119 16.39 17.53 3.58
CA ASP A 119 15.84 16.64 4.60
C ASP A 119 14.36 16.30 4.37
N ARG A 120 13.58 17.27 3.87
CA ARG A 120 12.15 17.07 3.58
C ARG A 120 11.95 16.15 2.38
N VAL A 121 12.76 16.31 1.34
CA VAL A 121 12.67 15.48 0.14
C VAL A 121 13.20 14.07 0.39
N VAL A 122 14.21 13.91 1.24
CA VAL A 122 14.65 12.58 1.72
C VAL A 122 13.53 11.89 2.49
N ALA A 123 12.85 12.59 3.39
CA ALA A 123 11.72 12.03 4.14
C ALA A 123 10.58 11.59 3.19
N LEU A 124 10.21 12.45 2.23
CA LEU A 124 9.21 12.11 1.21
C LEU A 124 9.64 10.90 0.37
N GLY A 125 10.91 10.82 -0.02
CA GLY A 125 11.46 9.69 -0.77
C GLY A 125 11.29 8.36 -0.03
N ARG A 126 11.43 8.35 1.30
CA ARG A 126 11.18 7.15 2.14
C ARG A 126 9.72 6.73 2.15
N VAL A 127 8.82 7.69 2.25
CA VAL A 127 7.38 7.42 2.18
C VAL A 127 7.04 6.82 0.81
N VAL A 128 7.45 7.48 -0.28
CA VAL A 128 7.23 6.98 -1.65
C VAL A 128 7.82 5.58 -1.84
N GLY A 129 9.07 5.35 -1.44
CA GLY A 129 9.72 4.05 -1.55
C GLY A 129 8.93 2.95 -0.84
N SER A 130 8.55 3.18 0.43
CA SER A 130 7.79 2.22 1.22
C SER A 130 6.41 1.92 0.64
N SER A 131 5.68 2.94 0.17
CA SER A 131 4.34 2.76 -0.42
C SER A 131 4.41 2.00 -1.75
N ILE A 132 5.39 2.29 -2.59
CA ILE A 132 5.59 1.56 -3.85
C ILE A 132 5.98 0.11 -3.58
N THR A 133 6.81 -0.17 -2.57
CA THR A 133 7.08 -1.56 -2.15
C THR A 133 5.79 -2.31 -1.80
N SER A 134 4.90 -1.70 -1.01
CA SER A 134 3.61 -2.32 -0.68
C SER A 134 2.72 -2.55 -1.90
N ILE A 135 2.67 -1.62 -2.85
CA ILE A 135 1.92 -1.78 -4.11
C ILE A 135 2.49 -2.95 -4.93
N VAL A 136 3.82 -3.02 -5.06
CA VAL A 136 4.49 -4.10 -5.80
C VAL A 136 4.19 -5.45 -5.16
N GLU A 137 4.30 -5.59 -3.84
CA GLU A 137 4.00 -6.84 -3.14
C GLU A 137 2.52 -7.25 -3.26
N ALA A 138 1.58 -6.29 -3.16
CA ALA A 138 0.16 -6.56 -3.41
C ALA A 138 -0.09 -7.01 -4.86
N SER A 139 0.61 -6.43 -5.83
CA SER A 139 0.44 -6.76 -7.25
C SER A 139 1.02 -8.14 -7.61
N ARG A 140 2.08 -8.59 -6.92
CA ARG A 140 2.69 -9.92 -7.16
C ARG A 140 1.69 -11.05 -6.99
N ALA A 141 0.84 -10.99 -5.97
CA ALA A 141 -0.19 -12.01 -5.74
C ALA A 141 -1.20 -12.09 -6.92
N MET A 142 -1.55 -10.95 -7.51
CA MET A 142 -2.47 -10.86 -8.65
C MET A 142 -1.85 -11.41 -9.94
N PHE A 143 -0.56 -11.16 -10.18
CA PHE A 143 0.12 -11.59 -11.40
C PHE A 143 0.63 -13.04 -11.35
N ALA A 144 1.05 -13.52 -10.17
CA ALA A 144 1.53 -14.90 -10.02
C ALA A 144 0.43 -15.96 -10.28
N SER A 145 -0.83 -15.64 -10.00
CA SER A 145 -1.96 -16.55 -10.30
C SER A 145 -2.24 -16.69 -11.79
N ALA A 146 -1.86 -15.71 -12.62
CA ALA A 146 -2.11 -15.74 -14.06
C ALA A 146 -1.07 -16.55 -14.85
N GLN A 147 0.10 -16.83 -14.26
CA GLN A 147 1.23 -17.47 -14.96
C GLN A 147 1.35 -18.99 -14.68
N ASN A 148 0.65 -19.54 -13.69
CA ASN A 148 0.83 -20.91 -13.21
C ASN A 148 -0.33 -21.85 -13.59
N GLU A 149 -0.78 -21.81 -14.84
CA GLU A 149 -1.77 -22.79 -15.33
C GLU A 149 -1.06 -24.06 -15.81
N ALA A 150 -1.32 -25.19 -15.14
CA ALA A 150 -0.66 -26.45 -15.43
C ALA A 150 -1.07 -26.97 -16.82
N GLY A 151 -0.09 -27.11 -17.71
CA GLY A 151 -0.29 -27.60 -19.08
C GLY A 151 -0.42 -26.51 -20.15
N ALA A 152 -0.20 -25.23 -19.80
CA ALA A 152 -0.13 -24.15 -20.77
C ALA A 152 1.05 -24.30 -21.73
N THR A 153 0.80 -24.05 -23.01
CA THR A 153 1.80 -23.97 -24.07
C THR A 153 2.69 -22.73 -23.90
N GLU A 154 3.84 -22.72 -24.57
CA GLU A 154 4.75 -21.55 -24.50
C GLU A 154 4.10 -20.26 -25.04
N LEU A 155 3.24 -20.37 -26.06
CA LEU A 155 2.50 -19.23 -26.60
C LEU A 155 1.47 -18.69 -25.60
N GLU A 156 0.73 -19.56 -24.91
CA GLU A 156 -0.24 -19.15 -23.90
C GLU A 156 0.43 -18.41 -22.74
N VAL A 157 1.58 -18.91 -22.25
CA VAL A 157 2.37 -18.22 -21.22
C VAL A 157 2.85 -16.86 -21.73
N SER A 158 3.33 -16.79 -22.97
CA SER A 158 3.75 -15.55 -23.62
C SER A 158 2.62 -14.51 -23.71
N LEU A 159 1.42 -14.92 -24.13
CA LEU A 159 0.24 -14.05 -24.20
C LEU A 159 -0.20 -13.58 -22.81
N ALA A 160 -0.15 -14.46 -21.80
CA ALA A 160 -0.44 -14.09 -20.42
C ALA A 160 0.55 -13.02 -19.90
N ASN A 161 1.83 -13.14 -20.25
CA ASN A 161 2.85 -12.14 -19.90
C ASN A 161 2.60 -10.80 -20.59
N GLU A 162 2.18 -10.77 -21.86
CA GLU A 162 1.79 -9.53 -22.54
C GLU A 162 0.61 -8.82 -21.85
N VAL A 163 -0.39 -9.58 -21.39
CA VAL A 163 -1.54 -9.04 -20.63
C VAL A 163 -1.07 -8.50 -19.27
N ALA A 164 -0.16 -9.21 -18.59
CA ALA A 164 0.40 -8.76 -17.32
C ALA A 164 1.14 -7.42 -17.45
N ILE A 165 1.91 -7.24 -18.53
CA ILE A 165 2.60 -5.96 -18.83
C ILE A 165 1.60 -4.83 -19.04
N GLN A 166 0.55 -5.05 -19.83
CA GLN A 166 -0.49 -4.03 -20.05
C GLN A 166 -1.22 -3.67 -18.75
N ALA A 167 -1.51 -4.66 -17.91
CA ALA A 167 -2.09 -4.45 -16.61
C ALA A 167 -1.14 -3.68 -15.66
N TRP A 168 0.17 -3.92 -15.76
CA TRP A 168 1.19 -3.17 -15.02
C TRP A 168 1.22 -1.69 -15.42
N GLU A 169 1.21 -1.39 -16.73
CA GLU A 169 1.13 0.00 -17.22
C GLU A 169 -0.18 0.68 -16.79
N ALA A 170 -1.30 -0.03 -16.85
CA ALA A 170 -2.59 0.46 -16.36
C ALA A 170 -2.55 0.74 -14.84
N LEU A 171 -1.87 -0.09 -14.05
CA LEU A 171 -1.68 0.12 -12.61
C LEU A 171 -0.85 1.39 -12.34
N ILE A 172 0.24 1.62 -13.07
CA ILE A 172 1.02 2.87 -12.96
C ILE A 172 0.13 4.08 -13.26
N GLY A 173 -0.67 4.02 -14.32
CA GLY A 173 -1.63 5.06 -14.67
C GLY A 173 -2.69 5.30 -13.58
N LEU A 174 -3.22 4.22 -12.99
CA LEU A 174 -4.19 4.28 -11.89
C LEU A 174 -3.60 4.97 -10.66
N VAL A 175 -2.37 4.61 -10.25
CA VAL A 175 -1.69 5.27 -9.13
C VAL A 175 -1.56 6.76 -9.38
N GLY A 176 -1.14 7.17 -10.58
CA GLY A 176 -1.05 8.58 -10.96
C GLY A 176 -2.40 9.31 -10.91
N ASN A 177 -3.48 8.67 -11.34
CA ASN A 177 -4.83 9.23 -11.29
C ASN A 177 -5.33 9.40 -9.84
N VAL A 178 -5.15 8.38 -9.00
CA VAL A 178 -5.53 8.43 -7.58
C VAL A 178 -4.76 9.52 -6.84
N MET A 179 -3.44 9.64 -7.08
CA MET A 179 -2.63 10.72 -6.48
C MET A 179 -3.16 12.11 -6.87
N ARG A 180 -3.53 12.30 -8.14
CA ARG A 180 -4.09 13.57 -8.63
C ARG A 180 -5.43 13.88 -7.96
N GLU A 181 -6.33 12.90 -7.90
CA GLU A 181 -7.64 13.04 -7.27
C GLU A 181 -7.53 13.38 -5.77
N ARG A 182 -6.65 12.68 -5.04
CA ARG A 182 -6.39 12.95 -3.61
C ARG A 182 -5.88 14.36 -3.37
N THR A 183 -4.90 14.79 -4.17
CA THR A 183 -4.33 16.14 -4.06
C THR A 183 -5.39 17.23 -4.22
N THR A 184 -6.36 17.02 -5.12
CA THR A 184 -7.44 18.00 -5.35
C THR A 184 -8.54 17.97 -4.29
N ARG A 185 -8.76 16.83 -3.61
CA ARG A 185 -9.85 16.70 -2.62
C ARG A 185 -9.43 17.09 -1.22
N ASP A 186 -8.15 16.99 -0.90
CA ASP A 186 -7.62 17.23 0.43
C ASP A 186 -7.11 18.67 0.64
N GLU A 187 -7.52 19.63 -0.21
CA GLU A 187 -7.10 21.04 -0.13
C GLU A 187 -7.32 21.65 1.26
N GLN A 188 -8.43 21.30 1.92
CA GLN A 188 -8.73 21.78 3.27
C GLN A 188 -7.78 21.18 4.33
N PHE A 189 -7.46 19.88 4.21
CA PHE A 189 -6.50 19.23 5.10
C PHE A 189 -5.09 19.80 4.93
N ILE A 190 -4.70 20.14 3.69
CA ILE A 190 -3.43 20.83 3.41
C ILE A 190 -3.41 22.22 4.06
N ALA A 191 -4.52 22.98 3.99
CA ALA A 191 -4.62 24.27 4.65
C ALA A 191 -4.46 24.15 6.17
N ASP A 192 -5.12 23.17 6.80
CA ASP A 192 -5.03 22.94 8.24
C ASP A 192 -3.62 22.48 8.67
N LEU A 193 -2.96 21.65 7.84
CA LEU A 193 -1.58 21.20 8.05
C LEU A 193 -0.59 22.37 8.02
N LEU A 194 -0.80 23.36 7.14
CA LEU A 194 0.06 24.55 7.04
C LEU A 194 -0.03 25.47 8.26
N HIS A 195 -1.10 25.34 9.07
CA HIS A 195 -1.32 26.15 10.26
C HIS A 195 -0.96 25.43 11.58
N ASP A 196 -0.43 24.20 11.54
CA ASP A 196 -0.11 23.38 12.71
C ASP A 196 -1.30 23.18 13.69
N ASP A 197 -2.55 23.34 13.21
CA ASP A 197 -3.79 23.25 14.00
C ASP A 197 -4.71 22.11 13.50
N VAL A 198 -4.10 20.97 13.17
CA VAL A 198 -4.86 19.80 12.70
C VAL A 198 -5.63 19.22 13.89
N ARG A 199 -6.96 19.33 13.85
CA ARG A 199 -7.86 18.74 14.84
C ARG A 199 -8.70 17.66 14.18
N VAL A 200 -8.58 16.43 14.66
CA VAL A 200 -9.28 15.27 14.11
C VAL A 200 -9.82 14.39 15.22
N ALA A 201 -10.80 13.57 14.86
CA ALA A 201 -11.24 12.45 15.67
C ALA A 201 -10.42 11.22 15.29
N VAL A 202 -9.81 10.60 16.28
CA VAL A 202 -9.04 9.36 16.14
C VAL A 202 -9.86 8.25 16.76
N ALA A 203 -10.06 7.16 16.02
CA ALA A 203 -10.65 5.96 16.56
C ALA A 203 -9.75 4.74 16.37
N PHE A 204 -9.80 3.85 17.35
CA PHE A 204 -9.20 2.53 17.30
C PHE A 204 -10.31 1.50 17.45
N VAL A 205 -10.26 0.43 16.66
CA VAL A 205 -11.16 -0.72 16.77
C VAL A 205 -10.33 -1.99 16.77
N ASP A 206 -10.42 -2.76 17.86
CA ASP A 206 -9.57 -3.90 18.21
C ASP A 206 -10.42 -5.17 18.31
N LEU A 207 -9.92 -6.28 17.75
CA LEU A 207 -10.54 -7.59 17.93
C LEU A 207 -10.19 -8.14 19.33
N VAL A 208 -11.21 -8.49 20.12
CA VAL A 208 -11.05 -8.98 21.49
C VAL A 208 -10.47 -10.38 21.49
N ASP A 209 -9.45 -10.60 22.33
CA ASP A 209 -8.79 -11.89 22.53
C ASP A 209 -8.34 -12.57 21.22
N SER A 210 -7.93 -11.79 20.23
CA SER A 210 -7.54 -12.25 18.89
C SER A 210 -6.46 -13.32 18.88
N VAL A 211 -5.51 -13.28 19.83
CA VAL A 211 -4.49 -14.32 20.00
C VAL A 211 -5.12 -15.67 20.36
N SER A 212 -6.09 -15.67 21.27
CA SER A 212 -6.83 -16.88 21.65
C SER A 212 -7.71 -17.36 20.51
N TRP A 213 -8.41 -16.44 19.85
CA TRP A 213 -9.22 -16.74 18.66
C TRP A 213 -8.39 -17.38 17.54
N ALA A 214 -7.21 -16.82 17.23
CA ALA A 214 -6.30 -17.33 16.22
C ALA A 214 -5.83 -18.77 16.52
N ALA A 215 -5.60 -19.10 17.79
CA ALA A 215 -5.20 -20.45 18.20
C ALA A 215 -6.27 -21.54 17.93
N HIS A 216 -7.54 -21.14 17.73
CA HIS A 216 -8.66 -22.05 17.49
C HIS A 216 -9.11 -22.09 16.02
N HIS A 217 -8.43 -21.38 15.12
CA HIS A 217 -8.77 -21.33 13.70
C HIS A 217 -7.59 -21.78 12.84
N THR A 218 -7.88 -22.26 11.62
CA THR A 218 -6.82 -22.53 10.65
C THR A 218 -6.22 -21.22 10.15
N GLY A 219 -4.97 -21.25 9.69
CA GLY A 219 -4.33 -20.05 9.13
C GLY A 219 -5.09 -19.46 7.94
N GLN A 220 -5.79 -20.29 7.15
CA GLN A 220 -6.61 -19.83 6.02
C GLN A 220 -7.88 -19.13 6.49
N ASP A 221 -8.60 -19.70 7.48
CA ASP A 221 -9.79 -19.08 8.04
C ASP A 221 -9.47 -17.74 8.72
N GLN A 222 -8.33 -17.69 9.42
CA GLN A 222 -7.84 -16.49 10.07
C GLN A 222 -7.57 -15.38 9.04
N VAL A 223 -6.81 -15.68 7.98
CA VAL A 223 -6.52 -14.71 6.91
C VAL A 223 -7.81 -14.24 6.25
N ALA A 224 -8.72 -15.15 5.89
CA ALA A 224 -9.98 -14.78 5.24
C ALA A 224 -10.87 -13.89 6.13
N ALA A 225 -10.92 -14.16 7.44
CA ALA A 225 -11.68 -13.33 8.39
C ALA A 225 -11.05 -11.95 8.57
N LEU A 226 -9.73 -11.86 8.72
CA LEU A 226 -9.02 -10.59 8.82
C LEU A 226 -9.14 -9.76 7.53
N THR A 227 -9.06 -10.38 6.35
CA THR A 227 -9.31 -9.68 5.08
C THR A 227 -10.71 -9.08 5.02
N ARG A 228 -11.74 -9.77 5.53
CA ARG A 228 -13.11 -9.22 5.60
C ARG A 228 -13.21 -8.05 6.58
N PHE A 229 -12.56 -8.14 7.74
CA PHE A 229 -12.49 -7.04 8.70
C PHE A 229 -11.82 -5.81 8.10
N GLU A 230 -10.66 -5.97 7.46
CA GLU A 230 -9.91 -4.87 6.82
C GLU A 230 -10.71 -4.21 5.69
N ALA A 231 -11.38 -5.02 4.85
CA ALA A 231 -12.25 -4.52 3.78
C ALA A 231 -13.43 -3.72 4.34
N ALA A 232 -14.14 -4.27 5.33
CA ALA A 232 -15.26 -3.58 5.96
C ALA A 232 -14.84 -2.29 6.65
N ALA A 233 -13.69 -2.30 7.35
CA ALA A 233 -13.15 -1.11 7.98
C ALA A 233 -12.85 0.00 6.95
N ALA A 234 -12.25 -0.35 5.81
CA ALA A 234 -11.97 0.59 4.73
C ALA A 234 -13.27 1.15 4.10
N GLU A 235 -14.24 0.30 3.80
CA GLU A 235 -15.52 0.69 3.18
C GLU A 235 -16.34 1.59 4.11
N ILE A 236 -16.50 1.21 5.38
CA ILE A 236 -17.25 1.98 6.38
C ILE A 236 -16.56 3.32 6.63
N ALA A 237 -15.23 3.34 6.74
CA ALA A 237 -14.48 4.59 6.93
C ALA A 237 -14.77 5.58 5.80
N VAL A 238 -14.65 5.15 4.55
CA VAL A 238 -14.92 6.00 3.38
C VAL A 238 -16.39 6.45 3.33
N ALA A 239 -17.34 5.55 3.61
CA ALA A 239 -18.78 5.84 3.58
C ALA A 239 -19.19 6.97 4.55
N HIS A 240 -18.44 7.15 5.64
CA HIS A 240 -18.69 8.19 6.65
C HIS A 240 -17.69 9.37 6.59
N GLY A 241 -16.90 9.48 5.52
CA GLY A 241 -15.95 10.58 5.34
C GLY A 241 -14.73 10.51 6.26
N GLY A 242 -14.40 9.32 6.77
CA GLY A 242 -13.15 9.02 7.44
C GLY A 242 -12.17 8.28 6.53
N ARG A 243 -11.03 7.90 7.10
CA ARG A 243 -10.01 7.09 6.43
C ARG A 243 -9.32 6.16 7.42
N ILE A 244 -8.94 4.98 6.93
CA ILE A 244 -8.00 4.11 7.63
C ILE A 244 -6.62 4.75 7.55
N VAL A 245 -5.98 4.91 8.71
CA VAL A 245 -4.58 5.34 8.80
C VAL A 245 -3.69 4.13 8.60
N LYS A 246 -3.93 3.07 9.38
CA LYS A 246 -3.18 1.82 9.35
C LYS A 246 -3.89 0.72 10.13
N PHE A 247 -3.52 -0.51 9.84
CA PHE A 247 -3.80 -1.67 10.69
C PHE A 247 -2.57 -2.00 11.53
N ILE A 248 -2.78 -2.37 12.79
CA ILE A 248 -1.75 -2.77 13.76
C ILE A 248 -2.10 -4.20 14.20
N GLY A 249 -1.72 -5.18 13.38
CA GLY A 249 -2.24 -6.54 13.55
C GLY A 249 -3.74 -6.58 13.25
N ASP A 250 -4.53 -6.90 14.26
CA ASP A 250 -5.99 -6.99 14.25
C ASP A 250 -6.70 -5.71 14.75
N GLU A 251 -5.94 -4.64 15.02
CA GLU A 251 -6.48 -3.34 15.41
C GLU A 251 -6.47 -2.36 14.22
N ALA A 252 -7.60 -1.72 13.95
CA ALA A 252 -7.74 -0.67 12.95
C ALA A 252 -7.60 0.71 13.60
N MET A 253 -6.67 1.53 13.10
CA MET A 253 -6.59 2.96 13.43
C MET A 253 -7.19 3.78 12.29
N LEU A 254 -8.16 4.63 12.61
CA LEU A 254 -8.87 5.48 11.65
C LEU A 254 -8.98 6.92 12.15
N VAL A 255 -9.12 7.85 11.20
CA VAL A 255 -9.35 9.27 11.50
C VAL A 255 -10.50 9.83 10.69
N ALA A 256 -11.19 10.82 11.26
CA ALA A 256 -12.18 11.63 10.58
C ALA A 256 -12.12 13.07 11.11
N ASP A 257 -12.52 14.04 10.30
CA ASP A 257 -12.47 15.46 10.68
C ASP A 257 -13.50 15.80 11.77
N ARG A 258 -14.53 14.96 11.92
CA ARG A 258 -15.63 15.14 12.88
C ARG A 258 -15.73 13.98 13.84
N ALA A 259 -15.92 14.30 15.13
CA ALA A 259 -16.18 13.30 16.18
C ALA A 259 -17.37 12.38 15.85
N ASP A 260 -18.45 12.94 15.32
CA ASP A 260 -19.64 12.19 14.90
C ASP A 260 -19.34 11.11 13.85
N ALA A 261 -18.51 11.45 12.85
CA ALA A 261 -18.10 10.53 11.80
C ALA A 261 -17.24 9.38 12.35
N ALA A 262 -16.22 9.68 13.16
CA ALA A 262 -15.39 8.65 13.79
C ALA A 262 -16.21 7.73 14.71
N CYS A 263 -17.16 8.28 15.47
CA CYS A 263 -18.10 7.50 16.28
C CYS A 263 -18.97 6.56 15.43
N ARG A 264 -19.50 7.05 14.29
CA ARG A 264 -20.27 6.23 13.35
C ARG A 264 -19.45 5.08 12.79
N ILE A 265 -18.23 5.37 12.33
CA ILE A 265 -17.33 4.36 11.78
C ILE A 265 -17.01 3.28 12.82
N ALA A 266 -16.60 3.67 14.03
CA ALA A 266 -16.26 2.72 15.10
C ALA A 266 -17.46 1.87 15.51
N PHE A 267 -18.64 2.48 15.63
CA PHE A 267 -19.88 1.79 16.00
C PHE A 267 -20.32 0.78 14.92
N ASP A 268 -20.35 1.20 13.66
CA ASP A 268 -20.79 0.35 12.56
C ASP A 268 -19.78 -0.77 12.26
N LEU A 269 -18.47 -0.52 12.44
CA LEU A 269 -17.46 -1.57 12.35
C LEU A 269 -17.59 -2.60 13.48
N CYS A 270 -17.84 -2.17 14.72
CA CYS A 270 -18.14 -3.10 15.81
C CYS A 270 -19.41 -3.93 15.53
N ALA A 271 -20.44 -3.30 14.95
CA ALA A 271 -21.67 -3.98 14.57
C ALA A 271 -21.47 -5.00 13.44
N PHE A 272 -20.65 -4.65 12.43
CA PHE A 272 -20.25 -5.56 11.36
C PHE A 272 -19.54 -6.78 11.93
N VAL A 273 -18.52 -6.57 12.78
CA VAL A 273 -17.76 -7.65 13.41
C VAL A 273 -18.66 -8.54 14.26
N ALA A 274 -19.57 -7.96 15.04
CA ALA A 274 -20.52 -8.72 15.85
C ALA A 274 -21.49 -9.60 15.03
N ALA A 275 -21.68 -9.29 13.74
CA ALA A 275 -22.52 -10.05 12.83
C ALA A 275 -21.73 -11.09 11.99
N ASP A 276 -20.40 -11.02 11.97
CA ASP A 276 -19.57 -12.01 11.27
C ASP A 276 -19.49 -13.31 12.10
N PRO A 277 -19.73 -14.48 11.49
CA PRO A 277 -19.78 -15.74 12.22
C PRO A 277 -18.41 -16.28 12.66
N VAL A 278 -17.31 -15.73 12.14
CA VAL A 278 -15.95 -16.22 12.39
C VAL A 278 -15.17 -15.24 13.27
N LEU A 279 -15.31 -13.93 13.05
CA LEU A 279 -14.55 -12.93 13.80
C LEU A 279 -14.89 -12.96 15.30
N PRO A 280 -13.92 -12.72 16.19
CA PRO A 280 -14.21 -12.47 17.60
C PRO A 280 -14.86 -11.09 17.74
N ALA A 281 -15.47 -10.83 18.90
CA ALA A 281 -16.06 -9.51 19.18
C ALA A 281 -15.04 -8.39 18.99
N ALA A 282 -15.49 -7.23 18.49
CA ALA A 282 -14.66 -6.03 18.40
C ALA A 282 -14.96 -5.08 19.55
N ARG A 283 -14.03 -4.19 19.88
CA ARG A 283 -14.27 -3.06 20.78
C ARG A 283 -13.58 -1.82 20.25
N GLY A 284 -14.12 -0.65 20.53
CA GLY A 284 -13.59 0.59 19.99
C GLY A 284 -13.38 1.70 21.01
N ALA A 285 -12.54 2.66 20.66
CA ALA A 285 -12.45 3.92 21.38
C ALA A 285 -12.29 5.11 20.42
N VAL A 286 -12.87 6.27 20.79
CA VAL A 286 -12.77 7.52 20.03
C VAL A 286 -12.30 8.67 20.93
N ALA A 287 -11.29 9.41 20.46
CA ALA A 287 -10.86 10.68 21.04
C ALA A 287 -10.88 11.78 19.98
N PHE A 288 -11.03 13.04 20.40
CA PHE A 288 -11.10 14.19 19.50
C PHE A 288 -10.27 15.35 20.03
N GLY A 289 -9.42 15.94 19.19
CA GLY A 289 -8.57 17.05 19.59
C GLY A 289 -7.41 17.32 18.62
N PRO A 290 -6.44 18.16 19.04
CA PRO A 290 -5.27 18.47 18.23
C PRO A 290 -4.34 17.25 18.09
N VAL A 291 -3.74 17.10 16.92
CA VAL A 291 -2.80 16.04 16.59
C VAL A 291 -1.64 16.58 15.77
N HIS A 292 -0.52 15.87 15.80
CA HIS A 292 0.58 16.07 14.87
C HIS A 292 0.48 15.05 13.74
N ALA A 293 0.15 15.51 12.53
CA ALA A 293 0.13 14.66 11.34
C ALA A 293 1.51 14.63 10.69
N ARG A 294 2.05 13.43 10.44
CA ARG A 294 3.36 13.25 9.82
C ARG A 294 3.44 11.94 9.06
N ASP A 295 3.95 11.99 7.83
CA ASP A 295 4.21 10.80 6.99
C ASP A 295 2.98 9.88 6.83
N GLY A 296 1.78 10.46 6.81
CA GLY A 296 0.51 9.73 6.73
C GLY A 296 -0.03 9.21 8.07
N ASP A 297 0.71 9.40 9.16
CA ASP A 297 0.37 8.95 10.52
C ASP A 297 0.01 10.13 11.45
N TYR A 298 -0.51 9.82 12.64
CA TYR A 298 -0.94 10.81 13.64
C TYR A 298 -0.31 10.54 15.00
N PHE A 299 0.13 11.60 15.66
CA PHE A 299 0.77 11.55 16.96
C PHE A 299 0.17 12.56 17.93
N GLY A 300 0.32 12.27 19.23
CA GLY A 300 -0.08 13.20 20.30
C GLY A 300 -0.96 12.54 21.35
N GLU A 301 -1.39 13.36 22.33
CA GLU A 301 -2.18 12.90 23.47
C GLU A 301 -3.52 12.29 23.05
N VAL A 302 -4.16 12.83 22.01
CA VAL A 302 -5.44 12.33 21.48
C VAL A 302 -5.30 10.89 20.96
N VAL A 303 -4.24 10.61 20.20
CA VAL A 303 -3.96 9.27 19.66
C VAL A 303 -3.66 8.30 20.80
N ASN A 304 -2.81 8.72 21.74
CA ASN A 304 -2.45 7.92 22.91
C ASN A 304 -3.67 7.60 23.79
N LEU A 305 -4.57 8.57 23.98
CA LEU A 305 -5.81 8.38 24.71
C LEU A 305 -6.72 7.38 24.02
N ALA A 306 -6.98 7.55 22.71
CA ALA A 306 -7.83 6.63 21.96
C ALA A 306 -7.30 5.19 22.01
N ALA A 307 -6.02 4.98 21.66
CA ALA A 307 -5.40 3.64 21.64
C ALA A 307 -5.49 2.92 22.98
N ARG A 308 -5.29 3.65 24.09
CA ARG A 308 -5.33 3.05 25.44
C ARG A 308 -6.76 2.87 25.95
N ALA A 309 -7.67 3.78 25.60
CA ALA A 309 -9.08 3.69 25.95
C ALA A 309 -9.76 2.50 25.27
N THR A 310 -9.27 2.03 24.12
CA THR A 310 -9.78 0.82 23.45
C THR A 310 -9.82 -0.38 24.40
N LYS A 311 -8.81 -0.54 25.26
CA LYS A 311 -8.73 -1.66 26.20
C LYS A 311 -9.68 -1.52 27.40
N ILE A 312 -10.32 -0.36 27.59
CA ILE A 312 -11.36 -0.13 28.59
C ILE A 312 -12.74 -0.53 28.06
N ALA A 313 -12.95 -0.46 26.74
CA ALA A 313 -14.20 -0.85 26.12
C ALA A 313 -14.51 -2.34 26.32
N SER A 314 -15.78 -2.64 26.54
CA SER A 314 -16.29 -4.01 26.59
C SER A 314 -16.45 -4.57 25.18
N ALA A 315 -16.60 -5.89 25.08
CA ALA A 315 -16.88 -6.54 23.81
C ALA A 315 -18.14 -5.95 23.15
N ASN A 316 -18.02 -5.62 21.86
CA ASN A 316 -19.01 -4.97 21.00
C ASN A 316 -19.45 -3.57 21.44
N THR A 317 -18.65 -2.88 22.27
CA THR A 317 -18.92 -1.49 22.67
C THR A 317 -17.83 -0.53 22.22
N VAL A 318 -18.20 0.76 22.16
CA VAL A 318 -17.29 1.85 21.84
C VAL A 318 -17.26 2.82 23.02
N VAL A 319 -16.07 3.16 23.49
CA VAL A 319 -15.90 4.22 24.51
C VAL A 319 -15.43 5.51 23.88
N VAL A 320 -15.82 6.64 24.45
CA VAL A 320 -15.50 7.96 23.91
C VAL A 320 -14.95 8.88 24.98
N SER A 321 -13.98 9.72 24.62
CA SER A 321 -13.45 10.76 25.51
C SER A 321 -14.48 11.86 25.80
N ALA A 322 -14.30 12.59 26.90
CA ALA A 322 -15.13 13.75 27.22
C ALA A 322 -15.19 14.81 26.09
N ALA A 323 -14.10 15.01 25.35
CA ALA A 323 -14.05 15.92 24.22
C ALA A 323 -14.95 15.47 23.05
N VAL A 324 -15.06 14.15 22.85
CA VAL A 324 -16.01 13.58 21.89
C VAL A 324 -17.43 13.79 22.38
N VAL A 325 -17.75 13.46 23.64
CA VAL A 325 -19.08 13.67 24.22
C VAL A 325 -19.56 15.12 24.03
N ALA A 326 -18.67 16.09 24.28
CA ALA A 326 -18.98 17.51 24.09
C ALA A 326 -19.25 17.92 22.63
N ALA A 327 -18.74 17.15 21.66
CA ALA A 327 -18.89 17.40 20.23
C ALA A 327 -20.05 16.62 19.57
N LEU A 328 -20.65 15.66 20.27
CA LEU A 328 -21.74 14.83 19.74
C LEU A 328 -23.11 15.53 19.86
N ASN A 329 -24.01 15.20 18.92
CA ASN A 329 -25.41 15.62 18.98
C ASN A 329 -26.23 14.62 19.83
N PRO A 330 -26.81 15.05 20.97
CA PRO A 330 -27.60 14.16 21.85
C PRO A 330 -28.87 13.58 21.21
N SER A 331 -29.34 14.15 20.09
CA SER A 331 -30.48 13.58 19.34
C SER A 331 -30.12 12.35 18.51
N THR A 332 -28.82 12.12 18.27
CA THR A 332 -28.29 11.00 17.47
C THR A 332 -27.61 9.96 18.36
N TRP A 333 -26.90 10.42 19.39
CA TRP A 333 -26.09 9.59 20.26
C TRP A 333 -26.57 9.64 21.70
N THR A 334 -26.58 8.48 22.35
CA THR A 334 -26.66 8.37 23.80
C THR A 334 -25.27 8.07 24.34
N THR A 335 -24.99 8.50 25.57
CA THR A 335 -23.73 8.21 26.25
C THR A 335 -24.01 7.77 27.67
N SER A 336 -23.25 6.79 28.15
CA SER A 336 -23.29 6.33 29.54
C SER A 336 -21.94 6.59 30.20
N ASP A 337 -21.93 7.43 31.23
CA ASP A 337 -20.69 7.84 31.90
C ASP A 337 -20.03 6.64 32.62
N LEU A 338 -18.75 6.42 32.34
CA LEU A 338 -17.91 5.42 33.02
C LEU A 338 -17.11 6.03 34.17
N GLY A 339 -17.19 7.35 34.35
CA GLY A 339 -16.47 8.11 35.35
C GLY A 339 -15.00 8.32 35.01
N ALA A 340 -14.23 8.74 36.01
CA ALA A 340 -12.78 8.92 35.88
C ALA A 340 -12.06 7.57 35.94
N VAL A 341 -11.52 7.14 34.80
CA VAL A 341 -10.82 5.86 34.64
C VAL A 341 -9.32 6.09 34.63
N ALA A 342 -8.59 5.34 35.46
CA ALA A 342 -7.13 5.31 35.43
C ALA A 342 -6.67 4.48 34.22
N ILE A 343 -5.93 5.10 33.31
CA ILE A 343 -5.40 4.45 32.12
C ILE A 343 -3.88 4.34 32.24
N ARG A 344 -3.34 3.13 32.02
CA ARG A 344 -1.89 2.90 32.08
C ARG A 344 -1.16 3.88 31.15
N GLY A 345 -0.22 4.66 31.69
CA GLY A 345 0.60 5.60 30.92
C GLY A 345 -0.05 6.97 30.67
N ILE A 346 -1.18 7.26 31.32
CA ILE A 346 -1.76 8.60 31.43
C ILE A 346 -1.79 8.95 32.92
N ASP A 347 -1.10 10.02 33.30
CA ASP A 347 -0.85 10.35 34.72
C ASP A 347 -2.13 10.73 35.47
N THR A 348 -3.09 11.33 34.78
CA THR A 348 -4.37 11.76 35.35
C THR A 348 -5.50 10.83 34.91
N PRO A 349 -6.40 10.41 35.83
CA PRO A 349 -7.63 9.74 35.45
C PRO A 349 -8.41 10.54 34.41
N VAL A 350 -8.91 9.85 33.38
CA VAL A 350 -9.64 10.47 32.26
C VAL A 350 -11.11 10.09 32.31
N VAL A 351 -11.98 11.04 31.98
CA VAL A 351 -13.42 10.78 31.90
C VAL A 351 -13.74 10.15 30.54
N LEU A 352 -14.37 8.98 30.60
CA LEU A 352 -14.83 8.23 29.43
C LEU A 352 -16.33 7.98 29.53
N ALA A 353 -16.98 7.82 28.39
CA ALA A 353 -18.36 7.35 28.31
C ALA A 353 -18.49 6.20 27.32
N GLU A 354 -19.37 5.24 27.58
CA GLU A 354 -19.78 4.27 26.58
C GLU A 354 -20.78 4.91 25.61
N LEU A 355 -20.56 4.70 24.32
CA LEU A 355 -21.35 5.25 23.23
C LEU A 355 -22.52 4.32 22.89
N GLY A 356 -23.73 4.87 22.85
CA GLY A 356 -24.91 4.22 22.28
C GLY A 356 -25.42 4.99 21.07
N CYS A 357 -25.93 4.29 20.06
CA CYS A 357 -26.67 4.92 18.97
C CYS A 357 -28.16 4.92 19.32
N GLY A 358 -28.78 6.10 19.41
CA GLY A 358 -30.23 6.20 19.45
C GLY A 358 -30.76 5.73 18.10
N ARG A 359 -31.33 4.52 18.02
CA ARG A 359 -31.98 4.05 16.79
C ARG A 359 -33.04 5.07 16.37
N ARG A 360 -33.03 5.48 15.10
CA ARG A 360 -34.24 5.99 14.45
C ARG A 360 -35.11 4.83 14.02
#